data_AF-A0A2N2HET1-F1
#
_entry.id   AF-A0A2N2HET1-F1
#
_cell.length_a   1.000
_cell.length_b   1.000
_cell.length_c   1.000
_cell.angle_alpha   90.00
_cell.angle_beta   90.00
_cell.angle_gamma   90.00
#
_symmetry.space_group_name_H-M   'P 1'
#
loop_
_entity.id
_entity.type
_entity.pdbx_description
1 polymer ?
#
loop_
_entity_poly.entity_id
_entity_poly.type
_entity_poly.pdbx_seq_one_letter_code
_entity_poly.pdbx_strand_id
1 'polypeptide(L)'
;IGFLPDAAAETVRSEVTRLLEDPSSEVRLSTLNVLSHLGSTAVGPVLVRRIQNVDLTTLSAQERKLLLDTLVKLSPRRGSEIAIEILDATQMIPTQGPEETRAIAAEVLASVDSEAVEQALERAARKRWSNSAPVREAAARSLETLRSQRFLQKGTSR
;
A
#
# COMPACT_ATOMS: atom_id res chain seq x y z
N ILE A 1 5.83 -10.59 23.65
CA ILE A 1 5.53 -11.07 22.28
C ILE A 1 5.73 -12.57 22.31
N GLY A 2 4.65 -13.34 22.15
CA GLY A 2 4.72 -14.81 22.19
C GLY A 2 5.35 -15.34 20.91
N PHE A 3 6.44 -16.09 21.04
CA PHE A 3 7.07 -16.81 19.94
C PHE A 3 6.15 -17.97 19.55
N LEU A 4 5.59 -17.93 18.34
CA LEU A 4 4.90 -19.10 17.79
C LEU A 4 5.99 -20.13 17.43
N PRO A 5 5.80 -21.43 17.74
CA PRO A 5 6.66 -22.48 17.21
C PRO A 5 6.75 -22.39 15.69
N ASP A 6 7.91 -22.64 15.09
CA ASP A 6 8.13 -22.48 13.64
C ASP A 6 7.07 -23.20 12.78
N ALA A 7 6.62 -24.38 13.22
CA ALA A 7 5.56 -25.14 12.54
C ALA A 7 4.19 -24.42 12.56
N ALA A 8 3.87 -23.74 13.66
CA ALA A 8 2.64 -22.95 13.77
C ALA A 8 2.71 -21.68 12.93
N ALA A 9 3.87 -21.01 12.89
CA ALA A 9 4.11 -19.85 12.04
C ALA A 9 4.04 -20.20 10.55
N GLU A 10 4.54 -21.38 10.15
CA GLU A 10 4.41 -21.87 8.78
C GLU A 10 2.96 -22.16 8.40
N THR A 11 2.21 -22.83 9.29
CA THR A 11 0.79 -23.11 9.08
C THR A 11 -0.02 -21.82 8.89
N VAL A 12 0.22 -20.81 9.74
CA VAL A 12 -0.44 -19.50 9.61
C VAL A 12 -0.10 -18.84 8.28
N ARG A 13 1.17 -18.85 7.87
CA ARG A 13 1.57 -18.27 6.57
C ARG A 13 0.90 -18.98 5.40
N SER A 14 0.86 -20.32 5.42
CA SER A 14 0.22 -21.11 4.37
C SER A 14 -1.28 -20.82 4.27
N GLU A 15 -2.00 -20.78 5.40
CA GLU A 15 -3.43 -20.47 5.41
C GLU A 15 -3.71 -19.04 4.96
N VAL A 16 -2.89 -18.07 5.38
CA VAL A 16 -3.02 -16.68 4.91
C VAL A 16 -2.78 -16.58 3.41
N THR A 17 -1.76 -17.27 2.88
CA THR A 17 -1.52 -17.32 1.43
C THR A 17 -2.74 -17.89 0.70
N ARG A 18 -3.26 -19.04 1.16
CA ARG A 18 -4.44 -19.68 0.56
C ARG A 18 -5.65 -18.74 0.52
N LEU A 19 -5.93 -18.04 1.61
CA LEU A 19 -7.06 -17.11 1.71
C LEU A 19 -6.90 -15.85 0.85
N LEU A 20 -5.67 -15.36 0.68
CA LEU A 20 -5.37 -14.21 -0.20
C LEU A 20 -5.38 -14.57 -1.69
N GLU A 21 -5.34 -15.86 -2.03
CA GLU A 21 -5.41 -16.40 -3.39
C GLU A 21 -6.77 -17.01 -3.71
N ASP A 22 -7.74 -16.93 -2.79
CA ASP A 22 -9.09 -17.45 -3.00
C ASP A 22 -9.75 -16.78 -4.22
N PRO A 23 -10.45 -17.54 -5.08
CA PRO A 23 -11.13 -16.97 -6.24
C PRO A 23 -12.19 -15.92 -5.86
N SER A 24 -12.80 -16.03 -4.69
CA SER A 24 -13.77 -15.06 -4.18
C SER A 24 -13.08 -13.79 -3.68
N SER A 25 -13.43 -12.65 -4.29
CA SER A 25 -12.97 -11.33 -3.83
C SER A 25 -13.43 -11.02 -2.41
N GLU A 26 -14.59 -11.52 -1.98
CA GLU A 26 -15.11 -11.35 -0.63
C GLU A 26 -14.19 -12.00 0.40
N VAL A 27 -13.70 -13.22 0.12
CA VAL A 27 -12.75 -13.93 0.99
C VAL A 27 -11.44 -13.17 1.09
N ARG A 28 -10.91 -12.70 -0.04
CA ARG A 28 -9.65 -11.92 -0.07
C ARG A 28 -9.78 -10.60 0.71
N LEU A 29 -10.86 -9.85 0.50
CA LEU A 29 -11.15 -8.61 1.22
C LEU A 29 -11.32 -8.83 2.73
N SER A 30 -12.09 -9.85 3.12
CA SER A 30 -12.28 -10.20 4.53
C SER A 30 -10.94 -10.56 5.19
N THR A 31 -10.12 -11.35 4.50
CA THR A 31 -8.77 -11.72 4.94
C THR A 31 -7.90 -10.50 5.15
N LEU A 32 -7.81 -9.60 4.16
CA LEU A 32 -7.03 -8.37 4.29
C LEU A 32 -7.50 -7.48 5.45
N ASN A 33 -8.81 -7.35 5.65
CA ASN A 33 -9.36 -6.63 6.79
C ASN A 33 -8.90 -7.26 8.11
N VAL A 34 -9.01 -8.57 8.27
CA VAL A 34 -8.56 -9.28 9.48
C VAL A 34 -7.06 -9.04 9.70
N LEU A 35 -6.23 -9.19 8.67
CA LEU A 35 -4.79 -8.96 8.77
C LEU A 35 -4.45 -7.52 9.19
N SER A 36 -5.14 -6.53 8.60
CA SER A 36 -4.94 -5.12 8.97
C SER A 36 -5.34 -4.84 10.43
N HIS A 37 -6.34 -5.52 10.98
CA HIS A 37 -6.76 -5.35 12.37
C HIS A 37 -5.83 -6.06 13.35
N LEU A 38 -5.30 -7.23 13.00
CA LEU A 38 -4.42 -8.00 13.86
C LEU A 38 -3.02 -7.37 14.01
N GLY A 39 -2.58 -6.56 13.04
CA GLY A 39 -1.30 -5.86 13.14
C GLY A 39 -0.06 -6.75 13.14
N SER A 40 -0.20 -8.03 12.75
CA SER A 40 0.90 -8.99 12.78
C SER A 40 1.91 -8.73 11.66
N THR A 41 3.10 -8.25 12.01
CA THR A 41 4.17 -7.99 11.04
C THR A 41 4.69 -9.28 10.36
N ALA A 42 4.44 -10.45 10.96
CA ALA A 42 4.86 -11.75 10.45
C ALA A 42 4.25 -12.12 9.09
N VAL A 43 3.11 -11.52 8.72
CA VAL A 43 2.47 -11.75 7.40
C VAL A 43 2.95 -10.78 6.31
N GLY A 44 3.76 -9.76 6.66
CA GLY A 44 4.30 -8.79 5.70
C GLY A 44 4.95 -9.43 4.47
N PRO A 45 5.84 -10.44 4.62
CA PRO A 45 6.43 -11.15 3.48
C PRO A 45 5.41 -11.84 2.55
N VAL A 46 4.27 -12.30 3.09
CA VAL A 46 3.21 -12.93 2.29
C VAL A 46 2.55 -11.88 1.38
N LEU A 47 2.26 -10.69 1.92
CA LEU A 47 1.68 -9.59 1.14
C LEU A 47 2.65 -9.07 0.06
N VAL A 48 3.94 -8.96 0.37
CA VAL A 48 4.98 -8.61 -0.61
C VAL A 48 4.96 -9.59 -1.78
N ARG A 49 5.00 -10.90 -1.49
CA ARG A 49 4.97 -11.94 -2.53
C ARG A 49 3.69 -11.87 -3.36
N ARG A 50 2.54 -11.63 -2.72
CA ARG A 50 1.26 -11.50 -3.42
C ARG A 50 1.28 -10.34 -4.40
N ILE A 51 1.71 -9.15 -3.98
CA ILE A 51 1.79 -7.96 -4.84
C ILE A 51 2.74 -8.18 -6.03
N GLN A 52 3.86 -8.88 -5.81
CA GLN A 52 4.82 -9.19 -6.88
C GLN A 52 4.29 -10.19 -7.91
N ASN A 53 3.37 -11.08 -7.51
CA ASN A 53 2.88 -12.17 -8.37
C ASN A 53 1.49 -11.92 -8.97
N VAL A 54 0.77 -10.88 -8.52
CA VAL A 54 -0.57 -10.56 -9.02
C VAL A 54 -0.51 -9.39 -10.01
N ASP A 55 -1.29 -9.49 -11.08
CA ASP A 55 -1.63 -8.29 -11.84
C ASP A 55 -2.66 -7.48 -11.03
N LEU A 56 -2.19 -6.42 -10.38
CA LEU A 56 -3.03 -5.54 -9.57
C LEU A 56 -4.22 -4.97 -10.34
N THR A 57 -4.12 -4.80 -11.66
CA THR A 57 -5.20 -4.24 -12.48
C THR A 57 -6.39 -5.19 -12.66
N THR A 58 -6.19 -6.48 -12.37
CA THR A 58 -7.27 -7.48 -12.33
C THR A 58 -8.07 -7.45 -11.03
N LEU A 59 -7.55 -6.78 -10.00
CA LEU A 59 -8.22 -6.60 -8.72
C LEU A 59 -9.10 -5.35 -8.75
N SER A 60 -10.17 -5.35 -7.94
CA SER A 60 -10.99 -4.15 -7.77
C SER A 60 -10.17 -3.00 -7.17
N ALA A 61 -10.59 -1.75 -7.39
CA ALA A 61 -9.95 -0.58 -6.78
C ALA A 61 -9.90 -0.68 -5.23
N GLN A 62 -10.98 -1.17 -4.62
CA GLN A 62 -11.06 -1.40 -3.19
C GLN A 62 -10.02 -2.42 -2.72
N GLU A 63 -9.88 -3.53 -3.45
CA GLU A 63 -8.95 -4.60 -3.08
C GLU A 63 -7.49 -4.15 -3.24
N ARG A 64 -7.15 -3.45 -4.32
CA ARG A 64 -5.82 -2.84 -4.50
C ARG A 64 -5.47 -1.92 -3.33
N LYS A 65 -6.41 -1.04 -2.96
CA LYS A 65 -6.21 -0.10 -1.86
C LYS A 65 -6.01 -0.81 -0.54
N LEU A 66 -6.87 -1.77 -0.19
CA LEU A 66 -6.78 -2.50 1.06
C LEU A 66 -5.50 -3.35 1.12
N LEU A 67 -5.09 -3.98 0.01
CA LEU A 67 -3.86 -4.77 -0.08
C LEU A 67 -2.61 -3.90 0.19
N LEU A 68 -2.50 -2.76 -0.50
CA LEU A 68 -1.36 -1.85 -0.35
C LEU A 68 -1.34 -1.17 1.03
N ASP A 69 -2.50 -0.73 1.52
CA ASP A 69 -2.65 -0.14 2.86
C ASP A 69 -2.28 -1.14 3.97
N THR A 70 -2.73 -2.39 3.85
CA THR A 70 -2.37 -3.45 4.79
C THR A 70 -0.87 -3.73 4.76
N LEU A 71 -0.25 -3.78 3.59
CA LEU A 71 1.21 -3.96 3.49
C LEU A 71 1.95 -2.80 4.16
N VAL A 72 1.55 -1.55 3.90
CA VAL A 72 2.15 -0.37 4.52
C VAL A 72 1.99 -0.41 6.04
N LYS A 73 0.83 -0.80 6.57
CA LYS A 73 0.63 -0.94 8.03
C LYS A 73 1.51 -2.01 8.65
N LEU A 74 1.59 -3.19 8.02
CA LEU A 74 2.28 -4.35 8.58
C LEU A 74 3.79 -4.35 8.31
N SER A 75 4.26 -3.60 7.32
CA SER A 75 5.67 -3.49 6.95
C SER A 75 5.97 -2.10 6.38
N PRO A 76 5.92 -1.02 7.19
CA PRO A 76 5.96 0.37 6.69
C PRO A 76 7.10 0.68 5.75
N ARG A 77 8.32 0.20 6.06
CA ARG A 77 9.49 0.41 5.19
C ARG A 77 9.33 -0.29 3.84
N ARG A 78 9.04 -1.60 3.83
CA ARG A 78 8.96 -2.35 2.57
C ARG A 78 7.71 -1.99 1.77
N GLY A 79 6.61 -1.71 2.46
CA GLY A 79 5.34 -1.29 1.87
C GLY A 79 5.44 0.07 1.19
N SER A 80 6.12 1.04 1.82
CA SER A 80 6.34 2.34 1.19
C SER A 80 7.30 2.25 0.01
N GLU A 81 8.36 1.45 0.09
CA GLU A 81 9.24 1.16 -1.07
C GLU A 81 8.44 0.64 -2.28
N ILE A 82 7.60 -0.37 -2.06
CA ILE A 82 6.74 -0.95 -3.13
C ILE A 82 5.71 0.06 -3.64
N ALA A 83 5.07 0.83 -2.75
CA ALA A 83 4.11 1.84 -3.17
C ALA A 83 4.77 2.98 -3.99
N ILE A 84 6.01 3.36 -3.66
CA ILE A 84 6.81 4.30 -4.44
C ILE A 84 7.15 3.70 -5.81
N GLU A 85 7.59 2.44 -5.87
CA GLU A 85 7.85 1.73 -7.13
C GLU A 85 6.62 1.74 -8.04
N ILE A 86 5.43 1.45 -7.49
CA ILE A 86 4.16 1.50 -8.21
C ILE A 86 3.86 2.92 -8.68
N LEU A 87 3.98 3.93 -7.81
CA LEU A 87 3.70 5.33 -8.13
C LEU A 87 4.59 5.85 -9.28
N ASP A 88 5.85 5.43 -9.29
CA ASP A 88 6.86 5.79 -10.30
C ASP A 88 6.74 4.98 -11.60
N ALA A 89 5.95 3.91 -11.64
CA ALA A 89 5.75 3.05 -12.81
C ALA A 89 4.91 3.72 -13.91
N THR A 90 5.49 4.71 -14.59
CA THR A 90 4.82 5.46 -15.66
C THR A 90 4.80 4.68 -16.96
N GLN A 91 3.69 4.71 -17.69
CA GLN A 91 3.59 4.10 -19.02
C GLN A 91 3.72 5.17 -20.12
N MET A 92 4.24 4.76 -21.28
CA MET A 92 4.31 5.62 -22.48
C MET A 92 2.90 6.02 -22.96
N ILE A 93 1.94 5.11 -22.84
CA ILE A 93 0.52 5.34 -23.12
C ILE A 93 -0.26 5.04 -21.83
N PRO A 94 -0.75 6.08 -21.12
CA PRO A 94 -1.50 5.88 -19.89
C PRO A 94 -2.80 5.10 -20.15
N THR A 95 -3.03 4.05 -19.35
CA THR A 95 -4.29 3.30 -19.33
C THR A 95 -4.92 3.41 -17.95
N GLN A 96 -6.26 3.26 -17.87
CA GLN A 96 -7.01 3.54 -16.64
C GLN A 96 -6.56 2.67 -15.45
N GLY A 97 -6.40 1.36 -15.63
CA GLY A 97 -6.05 0.44 -14.54
C GLY A 97 -4.71 0.76 -13.86
N PRO A 98 -3.59 0.86 -14.59
CA PRO A 98 -2.31 1.29 -14.04
C PRO A 98 -2.35 2.69 -13.42
N GLU A 99 -2.97 3.68 -14.06
CA GLU A 99 -3.05 5.05 -13.51
C GLU A 99 -3.89 5.10 -12.22
N GLU A 100 -4.97 4.34 -12.13
CA GLU A 100 -5.76 4.20 -10.90
C GLU A 100 -4.93 3.52 -9.80
N THR A 101 -4.13 2.49 -10.15
CA THR A 101 -3.24 1.82 -9.19
C THR A 101 -2.15 2.77 -8.68
N ARG A 102 -1.59 3.62 -9.55
CA ARG A 102 -0.65 4.69 -9.17
C ARG A 102 -1.30 5.72 -8.24
N ALA A 103 -2.53 6.12 -8.51
CA ALA A 103 -3.26 7.05 -7.64
C ALA A 103 -3.52 6.43 -6.26
N ILE A 104 -3.92 5.16 -6.21
CA ILE A 104 -4.08 4.40 -4.94
C ILE A 104 -2.75 4.32 -4.19
N ALA A 105 -1.63 4.06 -4.89
CA ALA A 105 -0.31 4.02 -4.27
C ALA A 105 0.07 5.37 -3.64
N ALA A 106 -0.26 6.50 -4.28
CA ALA A 106 -0.09 7.82 -3.68
C ALA A 106 -0.92 8.00 -2.41
N GLU A 107 -2.18 7.55 -2.40
CA GLU A 107 -3.07 7.68 -1.23
C GLU A 107 -2.57 6.90 -0.02
N VAL A 108 -2.12 5.65 -0.20
CA VAL A 108 -1.66 4.82 0.94
C VAL A 108 -0.37 5.35 1.57
N LEU A 109 0.47 6.01 0.76
CA LEU A 109 1.71 6.63 1.20
C LEU A 109 1.48 7.79 2.18
N ALA A 110 0.29 8.39 2.22
CA ALA A 110 -0.06 9.45 3.16
C ALA A 110 0.01 9.04 4.64
N SER A 111 0.07 7.73 4.92
CA SER A 111 0.17 7.17 6.28
C SER A 111 1.61 6.96 6.77
N VAL A 112 2.61 7.18 5.91
CA VAL A 112 4.03 6.90 6.21
C VAL A 112 4.82 8.20 6.28
N ASP A 113 5.21 8.60 7.49
CA ASP A 113 6.10 9.75 7.67
C ASP A 113 7.55 9.37 7.33
N SER A 114 7.94 9.64 6.09
CA SER A 114 9.30 9.40 5.60
C SER A 114 9.67 10.42 4.53
N GLU A 115 10.93 10.87 4.53
CA GLU A 115 11.45 11.79 3.53
C GLU A 115 11.37 11.21 2.11
N ALA A 116 11.64 9.91 1.94
CA ALA A 116 11.55 9.25 0.64
C ALA A 116 10.11 9.27 0.09
N VAL A 117 9.13 9.11 0.98
CA VAL A 117 7.70 9.18 0.65
C VAL A 117 7.30 10.59 0.25
N GLU A 118 7.71 11.59 1.04
CA GLU A 118 7.45 13.00 0.74
C GLU A 118 8.02 13.39 -0.64
N GLN A 119 9.28 13.03 -0.93
CA GLN A 119 9.92 13.29 -2.22
C GLN A 119 9.20 12.58 -3.38
N ALA A 120 8.75 11.34 -3.21
CA ALA A 120 8.02 10.61 -4.24
C ALA A 120 6.66 11.28 -4.55
N LEU A 121 5.91 11.65 -3.52
CA LEU A 121 4.63 12.35 -3.68
C LEU A 121 4.82 13.72 -4.33
N GLU A 122 5.87 14.48 -3.97
CA GLU A 122 6.20 15.75 -4.63
C GLU A 122 6.51 15.59 -6.12
N ARG A 123 7.26 14.55 -6.49
CA ARG A 123 7.52 14.23 -7.91
C ARG A 123 6.22 13.89 -8.64
N ALA A 124 5.35 13.09 -8.03
CA ALA A 124 4.07 12.68 -8.61
C ALA A 124 3.06 13.83 -8.75
N ALA A 125 3.03 14.77 -7.80
CA ALA A 125 2.10 15.92 -7.83
C ALA A 125 2.43 16.95 -8.93
N ARG A 126 3.67 16.98 -9.43
CA ARG A 126 4.09 17.93 -10.48
C ARG A 126 3.36 17.65 -11.79
N LYS A 127 2.98 18.72 -12.50
CA LYS A 127 2.45 18.66 -13.87
C LYS A 127 3.55 18.23 -14.84
N ARG A 128 3.62 16.92 -15.10
CA ARG A 128 4.48 16.29 -16.12
C ARG A 128 3.64 15.46 -17.08
N TRP A 129 4.13 15.27 -18.30
CA TRP A 129 3.47 14.45 -19.32
C TRP A 129 3.25 12.99 -18.86
N SER A 130 4.08 12.50 -17.93
CA SER A 130 4.05 11.15 -17.37
C SER A 130 3.10 10.94 -16.19
N ASN A 131 2.46 11.99 -15.67
CA ASN A 131 1.57 11.91 -14.51
C ASN A 131 0.16 12.33 -14.92
N SER A 132 -0.81 11.41 -14.89
CA SER A 132 -2.21 11.74 -15.16
C SER A 132 -2.80 12.66 -14.10
N ALA A 133 -3.94 13.29 -14.40
CA ALA A 133 -4.63 14.15 -13.44
C ALA A 133 -4.99 13.42 -12.12
N PRO A 134 -5.57 12.20 -12.15
CA PRO A 134 -5.86 11.44 -10.93
C PRO A 134 -4.63 11.21 -10.04
N VAL A 135 -3.49 10.83 -10.64
CA VAL A 135 -2.24 10.61 -9.89
C VAL A 135 -1.73 11.88 -9.25
N ARG A 136 -1.73 13.00 -10.00
CA ARG A 136 -1.26 14.30 -9.47
C ARG A 136 -2.13 14.77 -8.30
N GLU A 137 -3.44 14.65 -8.43
CA GLU A 137 -4.39 15.07 -7.40
C GLU A 137 -4.30 14.20 -6.16
N ALA A 138 -4.20 12.88 -6.31
CA ALA A 138 -3.99 11.95 -5.20
C ALA A 138 -2.68 12.26 -4.45
N ALA A 139 -1.58 12.51 -5.18
CA ALA A 139 -0.30 12.86 -4.59
C ALA A 139 -0.36 14.21 -3.85
N ALA A 140 -1.02 15.22 -4.42
CA ALA A 140 -1.18 16.53 -3.78
C ALA A 140 -1.97 16.44 -2.46
N ARG A 141 -3.11 15.72 -2.46
CA ARG A 141 -3.90 15.47 -1.23
C ARG A 141 -3.10 14.71 -0.16
N SER A 142 -2.29 13.76 -0.60
CA SER A 142 -1.46 12.94 0.30
C SER A 142 -0.35 13.76 0.97
N LEU A 143 0.26 14.69 0.24
CA LEU A 143 1.21 15.67 0.81
C LEU A 143 0.56 16.58 1.85
N GLU A 144 -0.64 17.09 1.57
CA GLU A 144 -1.39 17.90 2.52
C GLU A 144 -1.71 17.12 3.80
N THR A 145 -2.07 15.84 3.66
CA THR A 145 -2.33 14.94 4.79
C THR A 145 -1.08 14.74 5.64
N LEU A 146 0.08 14.40 5.03
CA LEU A 146 1.35 14.24 5.75
C LEU A 146 1.76 15.51 6.50
N ARG A 147 1.65 16.67 5.86
CA ARG A 147 1.99 17.97 6.47
C ARG A 147 1.09 18.28 7.66
N SER A 148 -0.21 18.03 7.51
CA SER A 148 -1.20 18.20 8.58
C SER A 148 -0.91 17.30 9.77
N GLN A 149 -0.60 16.01 9.54
CA GLN A 149 -0.25 15.07 10.60
C GLN A 149 1.03 15.46 11.33
N ARG A 150 2.08 15.85 10.60
CA ARG A 150 3.36 16.29 11.19
C ARG A 150 3.19 17.56 12.03
N PHE A 151 2.30 18.47 11.62
CA PHE A 151 1.96 19.66 12.41
C PHE A 151 1.29 19.27 13.74
N LEU A 152 0.30 18.38 13.71
CA LEU A 152 -0.39 17.90 14.92
C LEU A 152 0.57 17.23 15.90
N GLN A 153 1.47 16.34 15.42
CA GLN A 153 2.46 15.68 16.26
C GLN A 153 3.40 16.68 16.97
N LYS A 154 3.86 17.71 16.27
CA LYS A 154 4.71 18.78 16.86
C LYS A 154 3.98 19.64 17.89
N GLY A 155 2.65 19.77 17.77
CA GLY A 155 1.81 20.50 18.73
C GLY A 155 1.58 19.73 20.04
N THR A 156 1.55 18.39 19.99
CA THR A 156 1.33 17.53 21.18
C THR A 156 2.61 17.26 21.99
N SER A 157 3.79 17.51 21.42
CA SER A 157 5.09 17.35 22.11
C SER A 157 5.57 18.60 22.86
N ARG A 158 4.69 19.58 23.12
CA ARG A 158 4.96 20.79 23.91
C ARG A 158 4.11 20.81 25.16
#